data_AF-A0A1G0JC38-F1
#
_entry.id   AF-A0A1G0JC38-F1
#
_cell.length_a   1.000
_cell.length_b   1.000
_cell.length_c   1.000
_cell.angle_alpha   90.00
_cell.angle_beta   90.00
_cell.angle_gamma   90.00
#
_symmetry.space_group_name_H-M   'P 1'
#
loop_
_entity.id
_entity.type
_entity.pdbx_description
1 polymer ?
#
loop_
_entity_poly.entity_id
_entity_poly.type
_entity_poly.pdbx_seq_one_letter_code
_entity_poly.pdbx_strand_id
1 'polypeptide(L)'
;MIRTTITRFSTFLVAFTLLLSAQFASADVSGNWTFAVDIGGQTGNATVTMAQAADGKITGHYTGQLGDTDFEGTATGNDFQFVLVGELGSVTYKGALQENGTLTGNVDLGGMASGTFTARKSG
;
A
#
# COMPACT_ATOMS: atom_id res chain seq x y z
N MET A 1 45.68 61.75 20.18
CA MET A 1 44.97 61.35 18.95
C MET A 1 45.32 59.90 18.66
N ILE A 2 44.33 59.01 18.72
CA ILE A 2 44.46 57.55 18.60
C ILE A 2 44.22 57.17 17.14
N ARG A 3 45.07 56.30 16.57
CA ARG A 3 44.82 55.61 15.30
C ARG A 3 45.04 54.12 15.52
N THR A 4 43.95 53.36 15.60
CA THR A 4 43.98 51.90 15.72
C THR A 4 43.33 51.28 14.49
N THR A 5 44.10 50.43 13.82
CA THR A 5 43.77 49.66 12.62
C THR A 5 42.86 48.48 12.97
N ILE A 6 41.86 48.15 12.13
CA ILE A 6 41.14 46.87 12.19
C ILE A 6 41.12 46.25 10.79
N THR A 7 41.81 45.12 10.68
CA THR A 7 41.88 44.22 9.53
C THR A 7 40.55 43.46 9.37
N ARG A 8 39.92 43.52 8.19
CA ARG A 8 38.69 42.76 7.89
C ARG A 8 39.03 41.42 7.22
N PHE A 9 38.85 40.31 7.93
CA PHE A 9 38.76 38.97 7.34
C PHE A 9 37.37 38.80 6.71
N SER A 10 37.30 38.53 5.41
CA SER A 10 36.03 38.28 4.70
C SER A 10 35.76 36.78 4.50
N THR A 11 34.58 36.42 4.98
CA THR A 11 33.81 35.18 5.01
C THR A 11 33.73 34.39 3.71
N PHE A 12 33.86 33.06 3.79
CA PHE A 12 33.16 32.11 2.91
C PHE A 12 32.78 30.86 3.73
N LEU A 13 31.51 30.76 4.12
CA LEU A 13 30.92 29.54 4.68
C LEU A 13 29.89 29.05 3.66
N VAL A 14 30.26 28.05 2.85
CA VAL A 14 29.33 27.38 1.93
C VAL A 14 28.57 26.33 2.74
N ALA A 15 27.33 26.64 3.13
CA ALA A 15 26.43 25.68 3.74
C ALA A 15 25.87 24.77 2.64
N PHE A 16 26.38 23.53 2.56
CA PHE A 16 25.87 22.49 1.68
C PHE A 16 24.63 21.87 2.32
N THR A 17 23.44 22.37 1.99
CA THR A 17 22.18 21.74 2.38
C THR A 17 21.99 20.46 1.57
N LEU A 18 22.28 19.30 2.16
CA LEU A 18 21.79 18.02 1.66
C LEU A 18 20.26 18.06 1.73
N LEU A 19 19.61 18.23 0.58
CA LEU A 19 18.22 17.83 0.40
C LEU A 19 18.20 16.31 0.45
N LEU A 20 17.95 15.76 1.63
CA LEU A 20 17.69 14.34 1.81
C LEU A 20 16.32 14.07 1.19
N SER A 21 16.29 13.69 -0.09
CA SER A 21 15.09 13.14 -0.72
C SER A 21 14.78 11.82 -0.02
N ALA A 22 13.93 11.86 1.01
CA ALA A 22 13.34 10.65 1.54
C ALA A 22 12.50 10.04 0.42
N GLN A 23 13.08 9.11 -0.34
CA GLN A 23 12.30 8.16 -1.11
C GLN A 23 11.46 7.41 -0.08
N PHE A 24 10.21 7.83 0.09
CA PHE A 24 9.21 7.00 0.73
C PHE A 24 9.16 5.73 -0.12
N ALA A 25 9.79 4.66 0.35
CA ALA A 25 9.58 3.35 -0.23
C ALA A 25 8.07 3.09 -0.08
N SER A 26 7.35 3.11 -1.21
CA SER A 26 5.96 2.66 -1.21
C SER A 26 5.96 1.23 -0.69
N ALA A 27 5.00 0.88 0.16
CA ALA A 27 4.79 -0.51 0.52
C ALA A 27 4.68 -1.35 -0.75
N ASP A 28 5.39 -2.46 -0.78
CA ASP A 28 5.27 -3.46 -1.84
C ASP A 28 4.30 -4.56 -1.37
N VAL A 29 3.12 -4.59 -1.97
CA VAL A 29 2.10 -5.60 -1.67
C VAL A 29 2.27 -6.88 -2.52
N SER A 30 3.30 -6.96 -3.37
CA SER A 30 3.54 -8.08 -4.28
C SER A 30 3.78 -9.39 -3.55
N GLY A 31 3.17 -10.47 -4.04
CA GLY A 31 3.39 -11.88 -3.69
C GLY A 31 2.08 -12.63 -3.42
N ASN A 32 2.18 -13.79 -2.79
CA ASN A 32 1.05 -14.68 -2.52
C ASN A 32 0.50 -14.45 -1.12
N TRP A 33 -0.81 -14.33 -1.02
CA TRP A 33 -1.51 -14.00 0.21
C TRP A 33 -2.68 -14.93 0.46
N THR A 34 -2.91 -15.25 1.73
CA THR A 34 -4.14 -15.86 2.21
C THR A 34 -4.95 -14.80 2.93
N PHE A 35 -6.06 -14.39 2.33
CA PHE A 35 -7.02 -13.44 2.90
C PHE A 35 -8.03 -14.19 3.75
N ALA A 36 -8.10 -13.89 5.04
CA ALA A 36 -9.20 -14.27 5.91
C ALA A 36 -10.22 -13.12 5.94
N VAL A 37 -11.43 -13.38 5.46
CA VAL A 37 -12.51 -12.41 5.30
C VAL A 37 -13.62 -12.71 6.30
N ASP A 38 -14.20 -11.67 6.91
CA ASP A 38 -15.38 -11.73 7.75
C ASP A 38 -16.42 -10.73 7.24
N ILE A 39 -17.61 -11.20 6.89
CA ILE A 39 -18.76 -10.37 6.54
C ILE A 39 -19.90 -10.72 7.50
N GLY A 40 -20.13 -9.87 8.50
CA GLY A 40 -21.23 -10.04 9.45
C GLY A 40 -21.19 -11.36 10.23
N GLY A 41 -20.00 -11.87 10.54
CA GLY A 41 -19.78 -13.15 11.24
C GLY A 41 -19.73 -14.38 10.33
N GLN A 42 -19.91 -14.22 9.02
CA GLN A 42 -19.65 -15.27 8.05
C GLN A 42 -18.19 -15.15 7.58
N THR A 43 -17.40 -16.20 7.83
CA THR A 43 -15.96 -16.20 7.55
C THR A 43 -15.61 -17.07 6.35
N GLY A 44 -14.56 -16.66 5.63
CA GLY A 44 -14.05 -17.39 4.47
C GLY A 44 -12.58 -17.05 4.20
N ASN A 45 -11.89 -17.92 3.47
CA ASN A 45 -10.53 -17.66 3.02
C ASN A 45 -10.47 -17.54 1.49
N ALA A 46 -9.56 -16.72 1.00
CA ALA A 46 -9.20 -16.63 -0.41
C ALA A 46 -7.69 -16.62 -0.57
N THR A 47 -7.20 -17.18 -1.66
CA THR A 47 -5.81 -17.05 -2.10
C THR A 47 -5.72 -15.95 -3.12
N VAL A 48 -4.81 -15.01 -2.91
CA VAL A 48 -4.65 -13.82 -3.75
C VAL A 48 -3.18 -13.66 -4.11
N THR A 49 -2.88 -13.64 -5.39
CA THR A 49 -1.55 -13.24 -5.88
C THR A 49 -1.61 -11.79 -6.34
N MET A 50 -0.59 -11.01 -5.98
CA MET A 50 -0.46 -9.62 -6.40
C MET A 50 0.93 -9.38 -6.96
N ALA A 51 1.01 -8.57 -8.01
CA ALA A 51 2.24 -7.98 -8.52
C ALA A 51 2.01 -6.48 -8.64
N GLN A 52 2.85 -5.71 -7.93
CA GLN A 52 2.83 -4.26 -7.94
C GLN A 52 3.95 -3.73 -8.84
N ALA A 53 3.57 -2.89 -9.79
CA ALA A 53 4.49 -2.15 -10.63
C ALA A 53 4.99 -0.88 -9.91
N ALA A 54 6.09 -0.30 -10.41
CA ALA A 54 6.72 0.88 -9.81
C ALA A 54 5.85 2.14 -9.82
N ASP A 55 4.86 2.21 -10.71
CA ASP A 55 3.87 3.29 -10.80
C ASP A 55 2.67 3.10 -9.85
N GLY A 56 2.67 2.02 -9.05
CA GLY A 56 1.59 1.68 -8.13
C GLY A 56 0.48 0.85 -8.75
N LYS A 57 0.52 0.49 -10.05
CA LYS A 57 -0.47 -0.43 -10.62
C LYS A 57 -0.30 -1.82 -10.00
N ILE A 58 -1.42 -2.45 -9.63
CA ILE A 58 -1.47 -3.84 -9.20
C ILE A 58 -2.15 -4.68 -10.28
N THR A 59 -1.56 -5.81 -10.62
CA THR A 59 -2.23 -6.91 -11.31
C THR A 59 -2.20 -8.13 -10.41
N GLY A 60 -3.28 -8.91 -10.39
CA GLY A 60 -3.34 -10.07 -9.52
C GLY A 60 -4.35 -11.10 -9.96
N HIS A 61 -4.35 -12.21 -9.24
CA HIS A 61 -5.29 -13.31 -9.43
C HIS A 61 -5.89 -13.70 -8.09
N TYR A 62 -7.22 -13.84 -8.06
CA TYR A 62 -8.01 -14.22 -6.91
C TYR A 62 -8.59 -15.61 -7.12
N THR A 63 -8.45 -16.47 -6.11
CA THR A 63 -9.16 -17.75 -6.02
C THR A 63 -9.84 -17.86 -4.66
N GLY A 64 -11.17 -18.01 -4.66
CA GLY A 64 -11.95 -18.12 -3.44
C GLY A 64 -13.43 -18.34 -3.69
N GLN A 65 -14.27 -18.08 -2.69
CA GLN A 65 -15.72 -18.28 -2.79
C GLN A 65 -16.39 -17.42 -3.86
N LEU A 66 -15.81 -16.26 -4.18
CA LEU A 66 -16.32 -15.35 -5.21
C LEU A 66 -15.95 -15.77 -6.63
N GLY A 67 -15.14 -16.83 -6.77
CA GLY A 67 -14.71 -17.37 -8.05
C GLY A 67 -13.19 -17.43 -8.19
N ASP A 68 -12.76 -17.54 -9.44
CA ASP A 68 -11.37 -17.62 -9.86
C ASP A 68 -11.19 -16.60 -11.01
N THR A 69 -10.53 -15.48 -10.73
CA THR A 69 -10.49 -14.33 -11.66
C THR A 69 -9.26 -13.47 -11.47
N ASP A 70 -8.77 -12.94 -12.58
CA ASP A 70 -7.78 -11.86 -12.58
C ASP A 70 -8.43 -10.54 -12.17
N PHE A 71 -7.60 -9.63 -11.63
CA PHE A 71 -8.02 -8.28 -11.29
C PHE A 71 -6.89 -7.26 -11.51
N GLU A 72 -7.31 -6.00 -11.63
CA GLU A 72 -6.42 -4.85 -11.53
C GLU A 72 -6.73 -4.05 -10.27
N GLY A 73 -5.71 -3.33 -9.79
CA GLY A 73 -5.78 -2.50 -8.62
C GLY A 73 -4.73 -1.41 -8.62
N THR A 74 -4.64 -0.70 -7.50
CA THR A 74 -3.69 0.40 -7.30
C THR A 74 -3.17 0.39 -5.87
N ALA A 75 -1.88 0.67 -5.69
CA ALA A 75 -1.25 0.97 -4.42
C ALA A 75 -0.83 2.44 -4.36
N THR A 76 -0.94 3.06 -3.18
CA THR A 76 -0.44 4.40 -2.92
C THR A 76 0.06 4.48 -1.49
N GLY A 77 1.37 4.68 -1.31
CA GLY A 77 1.98 4.60 0.01
C GLY A 77 1.86 3.19 0.58
N ASN A 78 1.12 3.05 1.69
CA ASN A 78 0.82 1.75 2.29
C ASN A 78 -0.55 1.19 1.91
N ASP A 79 -1.42 2.03 1.32
CA ASP A 79 -2.78 1.67 0.99
C ASP A 79 -2.83 0.98 -0.38
N PHE A 80 -3.80 0.08 -0.55
CA PHE A 80 -4.12 -0.52 -1.83
C PHE A 80 -5.63 -0.71 -2.00
N GLN A 81 -6.05 -0.81 -3.27
CA GLN A 81 -7.38 -1.29 -3.61
C GLN A 81 -7.36 -2.17 -4.85
N PHE A 82 -8.31 -3.09 -4.95
CA PHE A 82 -8.67 -3.79 -6.17
C PHE A 82 -10.16 -4.11 -6.19
N VAL A 83 -10.68 -4.39 -7.38
CA VAL A 83 -12.09 -4.75 -7.58
C VAL A 83 -12.16 -6.09 -8.30
N LEU A 84 -12.92 -7.02 -7.72
CA LEU A 84 -13.32 -8.24 -8.40
C LEU A 84 -14.65 -7.99 -9.10
N VAL A 85 -14.74 -8.33 -10.37
CA VAL A 85 -15.98 -8.23 -11.15
C VAL A 85 -16.47 -9.64 -11.45
N GLY A 86 -17.60 -10.01 -10.87
CA GLY A 86 -18.26 -11.29 -11.10
C GLY A 86 -19.68 -11.11 -11.65
N GLU A 87 -20.34 -12.22 -11.93
CA GLU A 87 -21.71 -12.25 -12.47
C GLU A 87 -22.73 -11.59 -11.53
N LEU A 88 -22.49 -11.66 -10.21
CA LEU A 88 -23.36 -11.11 -9.18
C LEU A 88 -23.04 -9.64 -8.81
N GLY A 89 -22.09 -9.03 -9.49
CA GLY A 89 -21.68 -7.64 -9.25
C GLY A 89 -20.19 -7.49 -8.90
N SER A 90 -19.84 -6.28 -8.47
CA SER A 90 -18.46 -5.93 -8.10
C SER A 90 -18.24 -6.05 -6.60
N VAL A 91 -17.07 -6.57 -6.21
CA VAL A 91 -16.61 -6.62 -4.82
C VAL A 91 -15.32 -5.82 -4.70
N THR A 92 -15.32 -4.80 -3.87
CA THR A 92 -14.17 -3.89 -3.70
C THR A 92 -13.41 -4.26 -2.43
N TYR A 93 -12.11 -4.46 -2.57
CA TYR A 93 -11.17 -4.61 -1.45
C TYR A 93 -10.36 -3.33 -1.31
N LYS A 94 -10.29 -2.81 -0.07
CA LYS A 94 -9.42 -1.68 0.29
C LYS A 94 -8.69 -2.02 1.57
N GLY A 95 -7.38 -1.85 1.60
CA GLY A 95 -6.60 -2.12 2.80
C GLY A 95 -5.23 -1.47 2.78
N ALA A 96 -4.42 -1.82 3.76
CA ALA A 96 -3.06 -1.32 3.89
C ALA A 96 -2.08 -2.42 4.31
N LEU A 97 -0.81 -2.27 3.92
CA LEU A 97 0.29 -3.05 4.47
C LEU A 97 0.68 -2.51 5.84
N GLN A 98 0.59 -3.37 6.83
CA GLN A 98 0.92 -3.07 8.22
C GLN A 98 2.41 -3.31 8.49
N GLU A 99 2.94 -2.66 9.53
CA GLU A 99 4.36 -2.81 9.95
C GLU A 99 4.76 -4.26 10.27
N ASN A 100 3.80 -5.09 10.70
CA ASN A 100 4.02 -6.51 11.00
C ASN A 100 4.01 -7.41 9.74
N GLY A 101 3.92 -6.83 8.54
CA GLY A 101 3.91 -7.55 7.27
C GLY A 101 2.55 -8.17 6.89
N THR A 102 1.48 -7.87 7.62
CA THR A 102 0.12 -8.30 7.26
C THR A 102 -0.61 -7.25 6.43
N LEU A 103 -1.58 -7.66 5.63
CA LEU A 103 -2.53 -6.73 5.03
C LEU A 103 -3.80 -6.71 5.87
N THR A 104 -4.37 -5.53 6.11
CA THR A 104 -5.67 -5.41 6.80
C THR A 104 -6.55 -4.43 6.06
N GLY A 105 -7.86 -4.66 6.06
CA GLY A 105 -8.76 -3.74 5.38
C GLY A 105 -10.23 -4.16 5.40
N ASN A 106 -10.97 -3.58 4.47
CA ASN A 106 -12.40 -3.74 4.30
C ASN A 106 -12.74 -4.38 2.95
N VAL A 107 -13.86 -5.10 2.95
CA VAL A 107 -14.51 -5.60 1.73
C VAL A 107 -15.89 -4.97 1.61
N ASP A 108 -16.26 -4.51 0.42
CA ASP A 108 -17.58 -3.94 0.10
C ASP A 108 -18.20 -4.72 -1.07
N LEU A 109 -19.42 -5.24 -0.86
CA LEU A 109 -20.15 -6.05 -1.83
C LEU A 109 -21.13 -5.18 -2.62
N GLY A 110 -20.65 -4.08 -3.18
CA GLY A 110 -21.45 -3.13 -3.95
C GLY A 110 -22.53 -2.44 -3.11
N GLY A 111 -22.23 -2.15 -1.84
CA GLY A 111 -23.17 -1.55 -0.88
C GLY A 111 -24.24 -2.48 -0.31
N MET A 112 -24.30 -3.76 -0.71
CA MET A 112 -25.25 -4.73 -0.15
C MET A 112 -24.82 -5.21 1.24
N ALA A 113 -23.51 -5.37 1.44
CA ALA A 113 -22.88 -5.75 2.69
C ALA A 113 -21.44 -5.27 2.72
N SER A 114 -20.87 -5.16 3.92
CA SER A 114 -19.46 -4.83 4.13
C SER A 114 -18.85 -5.71 5.21
N GLY A 115 -17.54 -5.94 5.11
CA GLY A 115 -16.79 -6.75 6.05
C GLY A 115 -15.37 -6.26 6.23
N THR A 116 -14.56 -7.09 6.87
CA THR A 116 -13.12 -6.86 7.06
C THR A 116 -12.32 -8.05 6.54
N PHE A 117 -11.03 -7.83 6.33
CA PHE A 117 -10.09 -8.91 6.09
C PHE A 117 -8.78 -8.68 6.81
N THR A 118 -8.08 -9.78 7.08
CA THR A 118 -6.64 -9.81 7.36
C THR A 118 -5.99 -10.80 6.41
N ALA A 119 -4.90 -10.41 5.76
CA ALA A 119 -4.13 -11.29 4.89
C ALA A 119 -2.70 -11.50 5.41
N ARG A 120 -2.22 -12.73 5.24
CA ARG A 120 -0.83 -13.13 5.54
C ARG A 120 -0.19 -13.71 4.30
N LYS A 121 1.12 -13.55 4.15
CA LYS A 121 1.87 -14.22 3.10
C LYS A 121 1.64 -15.73 3.17
N SER A 122 1.35 -16.33 2.03
CA SER A 122 1.42 -17.78 1.88
C SER A 122 2.91 -18.18 1.95
N GLY A 123 3.23 -19.16 2.79
CA GLY A 123 4.61 -19.67 2.95
C GLY A 123 5.05 -20.54 1.79
#